data_AF-A0A2V5NK97-F1
#
_entry.id   AF-A0A2V5NK97-F1
#
_cell.length_a   1.000
_cell.length_b   1.000
_cell.length_c   1.000
_cell.angle_alpha   90.00
_cell.angle_beta   90.00
_cell.angle_gamma   90.00
#
_symmetry.space_group_name_H-M   'P 1'
#
loop_
_entity.id
_entity.type
_entity.pdbx_description
1 polymer ?
#
loop_
_entity_poly.entity_id
_entity_poly.type
_entity_poly.pdbx_seq_one_letter_code
_entity_poly.pdbx_strand_id
1 'polypeptide(L)'
;MGLASHYPSWTIDGKQILFTTRPHEVWDLVAINADGTNFHVLKPGAQNEVTRYSPIWARDGLSVFCEDMANVYQLGLDGAVRAQWNIGKDRAERRHERRRPD
;
A
#
# COMPACT_ATOMS: atom_id res chain seq x y z
N MET A 1 -16.43 5.17 12.29
CA MET A 1 -14.95 5.20 12.25
C MET A 1 -14.51 3.85 11.70
N GLY A 2 -14.07 3.81 10.43
CA GLY A 2 -13.65 2.57 9.77
C GLY A 2 -12.26 2.17 10.26
N LEU A 3 -12.13 0.93 10.72
CA LEU A 3 -10.90 0.37 11.26
C LEU A 3 -9.83 0.36 10.16
N ALA A 4 -8.70 1.02 10.41
CA ALA A 4 -7.49 0.82 9.62
C ALA A 4 -7.18 -0.69 9.61
N SER A 5 -7.13 -1.32 8.45
CA SER A 5 -6.77 -2.74 8.35
C SER A 5 -5.29 -2.89 8.69
N HIS A 6 -5.01 -3.28 9.93
CA HIS A 6 -3.70 -3.66 10.45
C HIS A 6 -3.33 -5.12 10.14
N TYR A 7 -4.01 -5.75 9.18
CA TYR A 7 -3.88 -7.19 8.97
C TYR A 7 -2.62 -7.51 8.16
N PRO A 8 -1.77 -8.44 8.65
CA PRO A 8 -0.64 -8.93 7.88
C PRO A 8 -1.13 -9.60 6.58
N SER A 9 -0.48 -9.31 5.46
CA SER A 9 -0.72 -9.96 4.18
C SER A 9 0.33 -11.03 3.92
N TRP A 10 -0.11 -12.23 3.57
CA TRP A 10 0.80 -13.29 3.11
C TRP A 10 1.13 -13.11 1.63
N THR A 11 2.32 -13.54 1.21
CA THR A 11 2.59 -13.81 -0.20
C THR A 11 1.74 -14.99 -0.68
N ILE A 12 1.47 -15.06 -1.98
CA ILE A 12 0.66 -16.16 -2.54
C ILE A 12 1.33 -17.52 -2.39
N ASP A 13 2.66 -17.56 -2.35
CA ASP A 13 3.44 -18.76 -2.09
C ASP A 13 3.61 -19.08 -0.59
N GLY A 14 3.01 -18.26 0.29
CA GLY A 14 3.03 -18.44 1.74
C GLY A 14 4.39 -18.24 2.40
N LYS A 15 5.41 -17.75 1.68
CA LYS A 15 6.77 -17.63 2.21
C LYS A 15 7.06 -16.37 2.98
N GLN A 16 6.29 -15.30 2.76
CA GLN A 16 6.53 -14.03 3.44
C GLN A 16 5.24 -13.41 3.96
N ILE A 17 5.41 -12.60 4.99
CA ILE A 17 4.37 -11.85 5.67
C ILE A 17 4.75 -10.37 5.57
N LEU A 18 3.79 -9.55 5.15
CA LEU A 18 3.91 -8.11 4.98
C LEU A 18 3.00 -7.41 5.96
N PHE A 19 3.52 -6.44 6.70
CA PHE A 19 2.75 -5.69 7.69
C PHE A 19 3.39 -4.32 7.93
N THR A 20 2.72 -3.49 8.74
CA THR A 20 3.23 -2.17 9.11
C THR A 20 3.64 -2.12 10.57
N THR A 21 4.76 -1.49 10.89
CA THR A 21 5.20 -1.19 12.26
C THR A 21 5.24 0.31 12.50
N ARG A 22 5.27 0.73 13.77
CA ARG A 22 5.31 2.16 14.13
C ARG A 22 6.33 2.47 15.25
N PRO A 23 7.63 2.20 15.05
CA PRO A 23 8.64 2.35 16.10
C PRO A 23 8.92 3.80 16.51
N HIS A 24 8.68 4.78 15.62
CA HIS A 24 9.01 6.21 15.83
C HIS A 24 7.90 7.15 15.38
N GLU A 25 6.64 6.80 15.68
CA GLU A 25 5.43 7.53 15.26
C GLU A 25 5.18 7.62 13.74
N VAL A 26 6.13 7.20 12.92
CA VAL A 26 5.99 6.96 11.48
C VAL A 26 5.68 5.50 11.20
N TRP A 27 4.91 5.24 10.14
CA TRP A 27 4.53 3.88 9.74
C TRP A 27 5.53 3.34 8.72
N ASP A 28 6.25 2.30 9.12
CA ASP A 28 7.14 1.55 8.24
C ASP A 28 6.38 0.40 7.60
N LEU A 29 6.69 0.12 6.34
CA LEU A 29 6.30 -1.11 5.67
C LEU A 29 7.42 -2.14 5.82
N VAL A 30 7.11 -3.29 6.41
CA VAL A 30 8.09 -4.33 6.72
C VAL A 30 7.65 -5.69 6.17
N ALA A 31 8.62 -6.53 5.87
CA ALA A 31 8.41 -7.92 5.50
C ALA A 31 9.28 -8.86 6.33
N ILE A 32 8.77 -10.08 6.53
CA ILE A 32 9.44 -11.16 7.24
C ILE A 32 9.11 -12.49 6.54
N ASN A 33 10.01 -13.45 6.58
CA ASN A 33 9.71 -14.79 6.13
C ASN A 33 8.72 -15.48 7.08
N ALA A 34 8.00 -16.49 6.57
CA ALA A 34 7.03 -17.27 7.34
C ALA A 34 7.64 -18.02 8.54
N ASP A 35 8.93 -18.35 8.46
CA ASP A 35 9.69 -18.99 9.54
C ASP A 35 10.25 -17.99 10.58
N GLY A 36 9.93 -16.69 10.43
CA GLY A 36 10.40 -15.62 11.30
C GLY A 36 11.78 -15.06 10.95
N THR A 37 12.43 -15.55 9.88
CA THR A 37 13.73 -15.04 9.44
C THR A 37 13.59 -13.86 8.48
N ASN A 38 14.71 -13.20 8.16
CA ASN A 38 14.79 -12.14 7.15
C ASN A 38 13.82 -10.97 7.36
N PHE A 39 13.64 -10.53 8.61
CA PHE A 39 12.93 -9.30 8.89
C PHE A 39 13.67 -8.10 8.28
N HIS A 40 12.99 -7.31 7.46
CA HIS A 40 13.55 -6.10 6.87
C HIS A 40 12.49 -5.04 6.60
N VAL A 41 12.93 -3.79 6.56
CA VAL A 41 12.11 -2.64 6.17
C VAL A 41 12.09 -2.57 4.64
N LEU A 42 10.91 -2.73 4.04
CA LEU A 42 10.70 -2.52 2.61
C LEU A 42 10.60 -1.03 2.27
N LYS A 43 9.94 -0.27 3.14
CA LYS A 43 9.84 1.17 2.99
C LYS A 43 9.78 1.86 4.36
N PRO A 44 10.78 2.69 4.70
CA PRO A 44 10.69 3.49 5.91
C PRO A 44 9.59 4.54 5.75
N GLY A 45 8.82 4.75 6.80
CA GLY A 45 7.98 5.92 6.93
C GLY A 45 8.84 7.16 7.11
N ALA A 46 8.37 8.30 6.60
CA ALA A 46 9.00 9.59 6.83
C ALA A 46 8.03 10.53 7.54
N GLN A 47 8.57 11.40 8.38
CA GLN A 47 7.77 12.43 9.02
C GLN A 47 7.27 13.42 7.97
N ASN A 48 6.00 13.83 8.08
CA ASN A 48 5.29 14.66 7.10
C ASN A 48 5.02 14.00 5.73
N GLU A 49 5.26 12.69 5.58
CA GLU A 49 4.74 11.94 4.44
C GLU A 49 3.33 11.42 4.70
N VAL A 50 2.54 11.33 3.62
CA VAL A 50 1.23 10.69 3.67
C VAL A 50 1.42 9.22 4.04
N THR A 51 0.80 8.81 5.14
CA THR A 51 0.82 7.42 5.54
C THR A 51 0.10 6.57 4.51
N ARG A 52 0.74 5.48 4.09
CA ARG A 52 0.14 4.46 3.23
C ARG A 52 -0.28 3.28 4.09
N TYR A 53 -1.46 2.74 3.83
CA TYR A 53 -2.10 1.70 4.62
C TYR A 53 -2.38 0.46 3.76
N SER A 54 -2.88 -0.60 4.41
CA SER A 54 -3.40 -1.81 3.77
C SER A 54 -2.42 -2.47 2.78
N PRO A 55 -1.16 -2.73 3.15
CA PRO A 55 -0.21 -3.27 2.21
C PRO A 55 -0.56 -4.71 1.84
N ILE A 56 -0.57 -5.02 0.54
CA ILE A 56 -0.81 -6.36 0.01
C ILE A 56 0.24 -6.73 -1.03
N TRP A 57 0.63 -8.00 -1.06
CA TRP A 57 1.51 -8.48 -2.11
C TRP A 57 0.82 -8.45 -3.47
N ALA A 58 1.55 -7.99 -4.48
CA ALA A 58 1.12 -8.16 -5.86
C ALA A 58 1.33 -9.62 -6.30
N ARG A 59 0.54 -10.05 -7.28
CA ARG A 59 0.64 -11.41 -7.86
C ARG A 59 1.98 -11.68 -8.55
N ASP A 60 2.72 -10.64 -8.91
CA ASP A 60 4.02 -10.76 -9.54
C ASP A 60 5.14 -11.20 -8.58
N GLY A 61 4.90 -11.16 -7.26
CA GLY A 61 5.91 -11.47 -6.24
C GLY A 61 7.08 -10.48 -6.18
N LEU A 62 7.01 -9.38 -6.94
CA LEU A 62 8.07 -8.38 -7.09
C LEU A 62 7.61 -6.98 -6.67
N SER A 63 6.37 -6.86 -6.23
CA SER A 63 5.79 -5.60 -5.80
C SER A 63 4.72 -5.75 -4.73
N VAL A 64 4.38 -4.63 -4.13
CA VAL A 64 3.37 -4.48 -3.08
C VAL A 64 2.41 -3.36 -3.48
N PHE A 65 1.11 -3.56 -3.30
CA PHE A 65 0.14 -2.48 -3.34
C PHE A 65 -0.09 -1.90 -1.95
N CYS A 66 -0.28 -0.59 -1.88
CA CYS A 66 -0.73 0.11 -0.66
C CYS A 66 -1.52 1.35 -1.06
N GLU A 67 -2.29 1.92 -0.14
CA GLU A 67 -3.18 3.04 -0.44
C GLU A 67 -3.03 4.19 0.55
N ASP A 68 -3.29 5.41 0.08
CA ASP A 68 -3.64 6.54 0.95
C ASP A 68 -5.08 6.97 0.70
N MET A 69 -5.50 8.09 1.30
CA MET A 69 -6.88 8.58 1.15
C MET A 69 -7.30 8.91 -0.29
N ALA A 70 -6.35 9.13 -1.21
CA ALA A 70 -6.61 9.62 -2.56
C ALA A 70 -6.00 8.74 -3.65
N ASN A 71 -5.08 7.83 -3.32
CA ASN A 71 -4.31 7.08 -4.30
C ASN A 71 -4.09 5.62 -3.89
N VAL A 72 -4.05 4.75 -4.90
CA VAL A 72 -3.41 3.44 -4.81
C VAL A 72 -2.00 3.57 -5.36
N TYR A 73 -1.04 2.89 -4.73
CA TYR A 73 0.36 2.82 -5.13
C TYR A 73 0.77 1.38 -5.37
N GLN A 74 1.66 1.17 -6.34
CA GLN A 74 2.45 -0.04 -6.46
C GLN A 74 3.90 0.29 -6.12
N LEU A 75 4.45 -0.39 -5.13
CA LEU A 75 5.82 -0.27 -4.67
C LEU A 75 6.64 -1.48 -5.13
N GLY A 76 7.85 -1.27 -5.61
CA GLY A 76 8.84 -2.35 -5.73
C GLY A 76 9.34 -2.78 -4.34
N LEU A 77 10.03 -3.93 -4.30
CA LEU A 77 10.66 -4.42 -3.05
C LEU A 77 11.85 -3.57 -2.59
N ASP A 78 12.32 -2.68 -3.45
CA ASP A 78 13.27 -1.61 -3.15
C ASP A 78 12.60 -0.38 -2.49
N GLY A 79 11.28 -0.41 -2.28
CA GLY A 79 10.49 0.68 -1.71
C GLY A 79 10.13 1.80 -2.70
N ALA A 80 10.60 1.70 -3.95
CA ALA A 80 10.36 2.70 -4.99
C ALA A 80 8.90 2.63 -5.49
N VAL A 81 8.28 3.79 -5.74
CA VAL A 81 6.95 3.85 -6.35
C VAL A 81 7.08 3.54 -7.84
N ARG A 82 6.47 2.43 -8.26
CA ARG A 82 6.41 2.00 -9.67
C ARG A 82 5.21 2.59 -10.39
N ALA A 83 4.10 2.73 -9.69
CA ALA A 83 2.87 3.29 -10.23
C ALA A 83 2.00 3.93 -9.14
N GLN A 84 1.17 4.88 -9.55
CA GLN A 84 0.23 5.61 -8.70
C GLN A 84 -1.06 5.87 -9.47
N TRP A 85 -2.20 5.55 -8.85
CA TRP A 85 -3.53 5.76 -9.41
C TRP A 85 -4.36 6.61 -8.48
N ASN A 86 -4.84 7.76 -8.97
CA ASN A 86 -5.69 8.66 -8.20
C ASN A 86 -7.15 8.20 -8.22
N ILE A 87 -7.71 7.91 -7.04
CA ILE A 87 -9.06 7.41 -6.84
C ILE A 87 -10.10 8.55 -6.92
N GLY A 88 -9.69 9.79 -6.67
CA GLY A 88 -10.56 10.97 -6.68
C GLY A 88 -10.86 11.56 -8.06
N LYS A 89 -9.95 11.41 -9.04
CA LYS A 89 -10.10 11.97 -10.39
C LYS A 89 -11.25 11.33 -11.18
N ASP A 90 -11.43 10.03 -11.08
CA ASP A 90 -12.44 9.29 -11.86
C ASP A 90 -13.89 9.63 -11.43
N ARG A 91 -14.09 10.08 -10.18
CA ARG A 91 -15.41 10.49 -9.68
C ARG A 91 -15.90 11.83 -10.26
N ALA A 92 -14.97 12.70 -10.64
CA ALA A 92 -15.28 13.99 -11.24
C ALA A 92 -15.60 13.85 -12.74
N GLU A 93 -14.88 13.00 -13.45
CA GLU A 93 -15.07 12.74 -14.88
C GLU A 93 -16.42 12.05 -15.15
N ARG A 94 -16.80 11.03 -14.35
CA ARG A 94 -18.12 10.38 -14.46
C ARG A 94 -19.31 11.29 -14.09
N ARG A 95 -19.08 12.38 -13.34
CA ARG A 95 -20.12 13.39 -13.06
C ARG A 95 -20.32 14.36 -14.22
N HIS A 96 -19.27 14.64 -14.99
CA HIS A 96 -19.36 15.49 -16.17
C HIS A 96 -20.02 14.76 -17.36
N GLU A 97 -19.78 13.47 -17.51
CA GLU A 97 -20.38 12.67 -18.59
C GLU A 97 -21.90 12.48 -18.42
N ARG A 98 -22.39 12.36 -17.18
CA ARG A 98 -23.83 12.28 -16.87
C ARG A 98 -24.58 13.62 -16.93
N ARG A 99 -23.89 14.72 -17.22
CA ARG A 99 -24.44 16.09 -17.21
C ARG A 99 -24.52 16.74 -18.59
N ARG A 100 -24.19 16.02 -19.67
CA ARG A 100 -24.47 16.50 -21.02
C ARG A 100 -25.97 16.29 -21.31
N PRO A 101 -26.77 17.36 -21.51
CA PRO A 101 -28.09 17.21 -22.11
C PRO A 101 -27.92 16.98 -23.62
N ASP A 102 -28.84 16.20 -24.20
CA ASP A 102 -29.07 16.13 -25.65
C ASP A 102 -29.55 17.47 -26.21
#